data_AF-A0A5C7PBZ8-F1
#
_entry.id   AF-A0A5C7PBZ8-F1
#
_cell.length_a   1.000
_cell.length_b   1.000
_cell.length_c   1.000
_cell.angle_alpha   90.00
_cell.angle_beta   90.00
_cell.angle_gamma   90.00
#
_symmetry.space_group_name_H-M   'P 1'
#
loop_
_entity.id
_entity.type
_entity.pdbx_description
1 polymer ?
#
loop_
_entity_poly.entity_id
_entity_poly.type
_entity_poly.pdbx_seq_one_letter_code
_entity_poly.pdbx_strand_id
1 'polypeptide(L)'
;MPPSEALDATEAFLGRFVCFPSEYARVATSLWVAHSYLLEHFDSTPRLAFLSPEPGSGKTRALEVIGSLVRRPMHAVHCTPAALFRAVGDLDNRPTILFDEIDSVFGPKARENEELRAFLNAGHRRSGLTFRCESVGNTHTVVSFASFAAVALAGLHDVPDTIATRSVIVKMRRRGPGEAVEPYRLRVHEPEGLAIGEQLAAALDSLVIPEDPVLPAGVTDRPADVWEPLLAVAEGVGGAWPGRAAEACLHFVAGRAGAAEPSLSLLLLADLRRVFLEAGNPDALATAPLLAGLLGLEESPWRDLRGKPLDPSGLARRLRGYEIRSTNLRVGATVAKGYRQVDLSDAWMRYLPPIHGEPVGNPFGGVPQKPATGATPATHTHHQEESGTNRAQFREERLPTAVAALTDDGATREALAATSGRTTAGGHSVGA
;
A
#
# COMPACT_ATOMS: atom_id res chain seq x y z
N MET A 1 6.41 -29.82 13.89
CA MET A 1 6.93 -29.66 12.52
C MET A 1 7.75 -28.39 12.50
N PRO A 2 8.96 -28.36 11.91
CA PRO A 2 9.71 -27.13 11.69
C PRO A 2 8.89 -26.08 10.92
N PRO A 3 9.08 -24.77 11.17
CA PRO A 3 8.37 -23.71 10.45
C PRO A 3 8.55 -23.79 8.92
N SER A 4 9.74 -24.16 8.46
CA SER A 4 10.05 -24.33 7.03
C SER A 4 9.22 -25.45 6.40
N GLU A 5 9.16 -26.63 7.02
CA GLU A 5 8.36 -27.76 6.54
C GLU A 5 6.85 -27.45 6.52
N ALA A 6 6.35 -26.70 7.51
CA ALA A 6 4.95 -26.27 7.55
C ALA A 6 4.62 -25.27 6.43
N LEU A 7 5.56 -24.37 6.11
CA LEU A 7 5.40 -23.44 5.00
C LEU A 7 5.57 -24.14 3.64
N ASP A 8 6.45 -25.14 3.54
CA ASP A 8 6.58 -26.00 2.36
C ASP A 8 5.29 -26.80 2.09
N ALA A 9 4.66 -27.35 3.13
CA ALA A 9 3.35 -28.02 3.04
C ALA A 9 2.24 -27.05 2.60
N THR A 10 2.23 -25.84 3.14
CA THR A 10 1.33 -24.74 2.73
C THR A 10 1.53 -24.40 1.25
N GLU A 11 2.78 -24.25 0.81
CA GLU A 11 3.12 -23.96 -0.59
C GLU A 11 2.72 -25.12 -1.51
N ALA A 12 2.92 -26.37 -1.09
CA ALA A 12 2.53 -27.58 -1.82
C ALA A 12 1.01 -27.65 -2.04
N PHE A 13 0.22 -27.39 -1.00
CA PHE A 13 -1.24 -27.33 -1.09
C PHE A 13 -1.71 -26.22 -2.05
N LEU A 14 -1.12 -25.03 -1.96
CA LEU A 14 -1.39 -23.93 -2.90
C LEU A 14 -1.10 -24.34 -4.36
N GLY A 15 0.05 -24.96 -4.60
CA GLY A 15 0.48 -25.41 -5.93
C GLY A 15 -0.39 -26.52 -6.54
N ARG A 16 -1.02 -27.36 -5.72
CA ARG A 16 -1.96 -28.39 -6.19
C ARG A 16 -3.21 -27.81 -6.83
N PHE A 17 -3.73 -26.68 -6.32
CA PHE A 17 -5.05 -26.18 -6.67
C PHE A 17 -5.06 -24.84 -7.43
N VAL A 18 -3.96 -24.08 -7.39
CA VAL A 18 -3.85 -22.74 -7.97
C VAL A 18 -2.71 -22.69 -8.99
N CYS A 19 -3.04 -22.36 -10.24
CA CYS A 19 -2.06 -22.15 -11.29
C CYS A 19 -1.53 -20.72 -11.20
N PHE A 20 -0.46 -20.51 -10.43
CA PHE A 20 0.20 -19.21 -10.30
C PHE A 20 0.92 -18.80 -11.61
N PRO A 21 1.02 -17.50 -11.91
CA PRO A 21 1.70 -17.00 -13.12
C PRO A 21 3.23 -17.18 -13.07
N SER A 22 3.81 -17.36 -11.88
CA SER A 22 5.23 -17.62 -11.62
C SER A 22 5.40 -18.32 -10.27
N GLU A 23 6.55 -18.95 -10.03
CA GLU A 23 6.90 -19.49 -8.71
C GLU A 23 6.99 -18.39 -7.65
N TYR A 24 7.49 -17.20 -8.01
CA TYR A 24 7.54 -16.02 -7.14
C TYR A 24 6.16 -15.63 -6.60
N ALA A 25 5.10 -15.74 -7.42
CA ALA A 25 3.74 -15.48 -6.98
C ALA A 25 3.21 -16.53 -5.98
N ARG A 26 3.64 -17.79 -6.12
CA ARG A 26 3.32 -18.88 -5.18
C ARG A 26 4.08 -18.71 -3.86
N VAL A 27 5.36 -18.37 -3.91
CA VAL A 27 6.20 -18.02 -2.74
C VAL A 27 5.61 -16.85 -1.98
N ALA A 28 5.33 -15.73 -2.66
CA ALA A 28 4.76 -14.54 -2.04
C ALA A 28 3.38 -14.80 -1.42
N THR A 29 2.55 -15.64 -2.05
CA THR A 29 1.25 -16.04 -1.49
C THR A 29 1.42 -16.89 -0.22
N SER A 30 2.39 -17.83 -0.21
CA SER A 30 2.65 -18.69 0.96
C SER A 30 3.16 -17.87 2.14
N LEU A 31 4.10 -16.96 1.90
CA LEU A 31 4.59 -16.02 2.92
C LEU A 31 3.45 -15.12 3.44
N TRP A 32 2.55 -14.66 2.56
CA TRP A 32 1.40 -13.86 2.95
C TRP A 32 0.41 -14.62 3.84
N VAL A 33 0.19 -15.92 3.56
CA VAL A 33 -0.59 -16.82 4.42
C VAL A 33 0.04 -16.94 5.81
N ALA A 34 1.34 -17.20 5.90
CA ALA A 34 2.06 -17.24 7.18
C ALA A 34 2.00 -15.90 7.94
N HIS A 35 2.20 -14.78 7.24
CA HIS A 35 2.05 -13.43 7.80
C HIS A 35 0.65 -13.19 8.42
N SER A 36 -0.42 -13.84 7.93
CA SER A 36 -1.76 -13.69 8.54
C SER A 36 -1.84 -14.16 10.01
N TYR A 37 -0.96 -15.08 10.41
CA TYR A 37 -0.82 -15.53 11.80
C TYR A 37 0.00 -14.58 12.66
N LEU A 38 0.94 -13.86 12.04
CA LEU A 38 1.99 -13.09 12.69
C LEU A 38 1.73 -11.57 12.69
N LEU A 39 0.56 -11.12 12.22
CA LEU A 39 0.18 -9.72 12.00
C LEU A 39 0.55 -8.74 13.13
N GLU A 40 0.48 -9.16 14.40
CA GLU A 40 0.78 -8.28 15.55
C GLU A 40 2.27 -7.91 15.69
N HIS A 41 3.17 -8.63 15.01
CA HIS A 41 4.61 -8.32 14.98
C HIS A 41 4.96 -7.13 14.06
N PHE A 42 4.03 -6.68 13.20
CA PHE A 42 4.35 -5.74 12.12
C PHE A 42 3.64 -4.40 12.26
N ASP A 43 4.33 -3.32 11.88
CA ASP A 43 3.73 -1.98 11.77
C ASP A 43 3.02 -1.73 10.44
N SER A 44 3.30 -2.55 9.43
CA SER A 44 2.64 -2.57 8.13
C SER A 44 2.06 -3.94 7.81
N THR A 45 1.11 -4.00 6.87
CA THR A 45 0.59 -5.27 6.36
C THR A 45 0.35 -5.17 4.86
N PRO A 46 0.98 -6.02 4.02
CA PRO A 46 0.73 -6.03 2.59
C PRO A 46 -0.68 -6.52 2.29
N ARG A 47 -1.32 -5.88 1.32
CA ARG A 47 -2.50 -6.43 0.64
C ARG A 47 -2.05 -7.53 -0.32
N LEU A 48 -2.78 -8.63 -0.39
CA LEU A 48 -2.62 -9.58 -1.49
C LEU A 48 -3.69 -9.28 -2.54
N ALA A 49 -3.35 -9.24 -3.83
CA ALA A 49 -4.31 -8.93 -4.88
C ALA A 49 -4.18 -9.88 -6.07
N PHE A 50 -5.14 -10.79 -6.22
CA PHE A 50 -5.29 -11.65 -7.40
C PHE A 50 -6.08 -10.90 -8.47
N LEU A 51 -5.42 -10.40 -9.50
CA LEU A 51 -6.03 -9.55 -10.53
C LEU A 51 -5.87 -10.17 -11.91
N SER A 52 -6.86 -10.02 -12.80
CA SER A 52 -6.77 -10.49 -14.19
C SER A 52 -7.59 -9.61 -15.14
N PRO A 53 -7.21 -9.48 -16.41
CA PRO A 53 -8.05 -8.79 -17.40
C PRO A 53 -9.35 -9.57 -17.69
N GLU A 54 -9.29 -10.90 -17.61
CA GLU A 54 -10.35 -11.80 -18.08
C GLU A 54 -10.89 -12.74 -16.98
N PRO A 55 -12.20 -13.11 -17.02
CA PRO A 55 -12.78 -14.16 -16.20
C PRO A 55 -12.19 -15.56 -16.44
N GLY A 56 -12.32 -16.43 -15.44
CA GLY A 56 -11.82 -17.83 -15.51
C GLY A 56 -10.32 -17.99 -15.27
N SER A 57 -9.62 -16.93 -14.82
CA SER A 57 -8.19 -16.94 -14.50
C SER A 57 -7.85 -17.47 -13.09
N GLY A 58 -8.80 -18.11 -12.38
CA GLY A 58 -8.54 -18.75 -11.08
C GLY A 58 -8.43 -17.83 -9.86
N LYS A 59 -8.85 -16.55 -9.93
CA LYS A 59 -8.77 -15.59 -8.81
C LYS A 59 -9.57 -16.03 -7.57
N THR A 60 -10.88 -16.27 -7.73
CA THR A 60 -11.76 -16.84 -6.69
C THR A 60 -11.21 -18.13 -6.13
N ARG A 61 -10.69 -19.02 -7.00
CA ARG A 61 -10.04 -20.28 -6.58
C ARG A 61 -8.82 -20.03 -5.68
N ALA A 62 -8.02 -19.00 -5.94
CA ALA A 62 -6.92 -18.64 -5.06
C ALA A 62 -7.43 -18.18 -3.68
N LEU A 63 -8.50 -17.37 -3.62
CA LEU A 63 -9.16 -17.00 -2.36
C LEU A 63 -9.79 -18.19 -1.61
N GLU A 64 -10.47 -19.10 -2.32
CA GLU A 64 -11.04 -20.35 -1.76
C GLU A 64 -9.96 -21.21 -1.07
N VAL A 65 -8.78 -21.35 -1.70
CA VAL A 65 -7.69 -22.19 -1.21
C VAL A 65 -6.99 -21.54 -0.01
N ILE A 66 -6.62 -20.25 -0.09
CA ILE A 66 -6.05 -19.55 1.08
C ILE A 66 -7.06 -19.44 2.23
N GLY A 67 -8.37 -19.45 1.95
CA GLY A 67 -9.42 -19.47 2.97
C GLY A 67 -9.26 -20.60 3.98
N SER A 68 -8.84 -21.79 3.52
CA SER A 68 -8.56 -22.92 4.42
C SER A 68 -7.22 -22.84 5.16
N LEU A 69 -6.33 -21.90 4.80
CA LEU A 69 -4.94 -21.83 5.26
C LEU A 69 -4.62 -20.59 6.12
N VAL A 70 -5.47 -19.56 6.16
CA VAL A 70 -5.19 -18.28 6.86
C VAL A 70 -5.81 -18.22 8.24
N ARG A 71 -5.26 -17.35 9.11
CA ARG A 71 -5.86 -17.07 10.42
C ARG A 71 -7.22 -16.41 10.27
N ARG A 72 -8.29 -17.11 10.71
CA ARG A 72 -9.67 -16.60 10.82
C ARG A 72 -10.19 -15.94 9.53
N PRO A 73 -10.46 -16.73 8.46
CA PRO A 73 -10.93 -16.22 7.18
C PRO A 73 -12.30 -15.54 7.31
N MET A 74 -12.43 -14.33 6.75
CA MET A 74 -13.71 -13.67 6.50
C MET A 74 -13.89 -13.50 4.98
N HIS A 75 -14.58 -14.46 4.35
CA HIS A 75 -14.94 -14.36 2.95
C HIS A 75 -16.04 -13.30 2.75
N ALA A 76 -15.79 -12.36 1.84
CA ALA A 76 -16.71 -11.28 1.50
C ALA A 76 -16.78 -11.11 -0.03
N VAL A 77 -17.99 -11.15 -0.59
CA VAL A 77 -18.25 -10.70 -1.97
C VAL A 77 -18.80 -9.27 -1.93
N HIS A 78 -19.74 -9.03 -1.02
CA HIS A 78 -20.20 -7.70 -0.64
C HIS A 78 -20.21 -7.58 0.88
N CYS A 79 -19.69 -6.49 1.42
CA CYS A 79 -19.72 -6.19 2.84
C CYS A 79 -19.90 -4.68 3.03
N THR A 80 -20.70 -4.26 4.01
CA THR A 80 -20.84 -2.83 4.32
C THR A 80 -19.59 -2.34 5.07
N PRO A 81 -19.16 -1.07 4.89
CA PRO A 81 -18.05 -0.52 5.67
C PRO A 81 -18.26 -0.70 7.18
N ALA A 82 -19.49 -0.47 7.67
CA ALA A 82 -19.87 -0.64 9.06
C ALA A 82 -19.71 -2.08 9.60
N ALA A 83 -19.86 -3.11 8.76
CA ALA A 83 -19.60 -4.49 9.16
C ALA A 83 -18.09 -4.77 9.24
N LEU A 84 -17.31 -4.29 8.26
CA LEU A 84 -15.84 -4.41 8.27
C LEU A 84 -15.20 -3.69 9.46
N PHE A 85 -15.64 -2.46 9.76
CA PHE A 85 -15.13 -1.68 10.90
C PHE A 85 -15.35 -2.40 12.24
N ARG A 86 -16.50 -3.08 12.42
CA ARG A 86 -16.79 -3.83 13.65
C ARG A 86 -16.05 -5.16 13.70
N ALA A 87 -15.95 -5.87 12.59
CA ALA A 87 -15.22 -7.14 12.50
C ALA A 87 -13.70 -6.96 12.75
N VAL A 88 -13.09 -5.88 12.23
CA VAL A 88 -11.67 -5.59 12.46
C VAL A 88 -11.42 -4.82 13.76
N GLY A 89 -12.42 -4.11 14.27
CA GLY A 89 -12.39 -3.46 15.58
C GLY A 89 -12.39 -4.44 16.77
N ASP A 90 -12.89 -5.67 16.59
CA ASP A 90 -12.66 -6.76 17.53
C ASP A 90 -11.19 -7.21 17.43
N LEU A 91 -10.36 -6.73 18.35
CA LEU A 91 -8.92 -6.99 18.34
C LEU A 91 -8.59 -8.45 18.69
N ASP A 92 -9.42 -9.11 19.50
CA ASP A 92 -9.22 -10.48 19.97
C ASP A 92 -9.58 -11.50 18.88
N ASN A 93 -10.62 -11.23 18.10
CA ASN A 93 -11.16 -12.10 17.03
C ASN A 93 -10.87 -11.59 15.61
N ARG A 94 -9.97 -10.61 15.47
CA ARG A 94 -9.68 -9.92 14.20
C ARG A 94 -9.52 -10.91 13.02
N PRO A 95 -10.27 -10.73 11.91
CA PRO A 95 -10.26 -11.65 10.78
C PRO A 95 -9.17 -11.32 9.75
N THR A 96 -8.80 -12.33 8.96
CA THR A 96 -8.17 -12.14 7.64
C THR A 96 -9.27 -11.97 6.60
N ILE A 97 -9.39 -10.79 6.00
CA ILE A 97 -10.47 -10.50 5.04
C ILE A 97 -10.09 -11.05 3.65
N LEU A 98 -10.99 -11.82 3.05
CA LEU A 98 -10.84 -12.42 1.73
C LEU A 98 -11.95 -11.87 0.83
N PHE A 99 -11.64 -10.79 0.11
CA PHE A 99 -12.62 -9.99 -0.63
C PHE A 99 -12.63 -10.34 -2.12
N ASP A 100 -13.64 -11.06 -2.59
CA ASP A 100 -13.82 -11.39 -4.01
C ASP A 100 -14.64 -10.32 -4.74
N GLU A 101 -14.65 -10.37 -6.07
CA GLU A 101 -15.34 -9.43 -6.96
C GLU A 101 -15.09 -7.94 -6.62
N ILE A 102 -13.85 -7.57 -6.25
CA ILE A 102 -13.50 -6.19 -5.87
C ILE A 102 -13.69 -5.19 -7.02
N ASP A 103 -13.78 -5.65 -8.27
CA ASP A 103 -14.18 -4.85 -9.42
C ASP A 103 -15.66 -4.41 -9.39
N SER A 104 -16.53 -5.10 -8.64
CA SER A 104 -17.88 -4.59 -8.33
C SER A 104 -17.85 -3.35 -7.42
N VAL A 105 -16.76 -3.18 -6.66
CA VAL A 105 -16.55 -2.08 -5.69
C VAL A 105 -15.75 -0.92 -6.28
N PHE A 106 -14.69 -1.21 -7.04
CA PHE A 106 -13.76 -0.20 -7.57
C PHE A 106 -13.64 -0.17 -9.10
N GLY A 107 -14.34 -1.04 -9.83
CA GLY A 107 -14.28 -1.08 -11.29
C GLY A 107 -14.96 0.12 -11.97
N PRO A 108 -14.77 0.32 -13.28
CA PRO A 108 -15.20 1.54 -13.99
C PRO A 108 -16.70 1.85 -13.98
N LYS A 109 -17.54 0.87 -13.59
CA LYS A 109 -19.00 0.99 -13.49
C LYS A 109 -19.52 1.02 -12.05
N ALA A 110 -18.64 0.88 -11.05
CA ALA A 110 -19.00 0.92 -9.65
C ALA A 110 -19.38 2.35 -9.21
N ARG A 111 -20.19 2.45 -8.15
CA ARG A 111 -20.37 3.73 -7.43
C ARG A 111 -19.12 4.03 -6.61
N GLU A 112 -18.87 5.30 -6.30
CA GLU A 112 -17.72 5.69 -5.48
C GLU A 112 -17.81 5.09 -4.07
N ASN A 113 -16.98 4.08 -3.80
CA ASN A 113 -16.88 3.40 -2.50
C ASN A 113 -15.74 3.98 -1.64
N GLU A 114 -15.78 5.30 -1.43
CA GLU A 114 -14.70 6.05 -0.76
C GLU A 114 -14.44 5.56 0.67
N GLU A 115 -15.48 5.17 1.41
CA GLU A 115 -15.35 4.64 2.77
C GLU A 115 -14.51 3.36 2.84
N LEU A 116 -14.75 2.44 1.90
CA LEU A 116 -14.02 1.17 1.82
C LEU A 116 -12.60 1.39 1.28
N ARG A 117 -12.43 2.34 0.34
CA ARG A 117 -11.11 2.78 -0.12
C ARG A 117 -10.30 3.38 1.04
N ALA A 118 -10.92 4.21 1.88
CA ALA A 118 -10.29 4.79 3.06
C ALA A 118 -9.90 3.72 4.09
N PHE A 119 -10.80 2.77 4.40
CA PHE A 119 -10.51 1.63 5.29
C PHE A 119 -9.31 0.81 4.81
N LEU A 120 -9.31 0.36 3.55
CA LEU A 120 -8.23 -0.45 2.98
C LEU A 120 -6.89 0.29 2.97
N ASN A 121 -6.91 1.61 2.74
CA ASN A 121 -5.73 2.48 2.77
C ASN A 121 -5.25 2.79 4.19
N ALA A 122 -6.13 2.99 5.18
CA ALA A 122 -5.74 3.21 6.57
C ALA A 122 -5.12 1.93 7.14
N GLY A 123 -5.84 0.81 6.97
CA GLY A 123 -5.51 -0.49 7.54
C GLY A 123 -4.28 -1.21 7.01
N HIS A 124 -3.44 -0.56 6.19
CA HIS A 124 -2.12 -1.10 5.83
C HIS A 124 -1.06 -0.79 6.89
N ARG A 125 -1.36 0.08 7.86
CA ARG A 125 -0.50 0.45 9.00
C ARG A 125 -1.21 0.15 10.31
N ARG A 126 -0.46 -0.27 11.32
CA ARG A 126 -0.96 -0.62 12.66
C ARG A 126 -1.65 0.55 13.36
N SER A 127 -1.17 1.77 13.14
CA SER A 127 -1.78 3.03 13.58
C SER A 127 -3.01 3.48 12.77
N GLY A 128 -3.45 2.68 11.79
CA GLY A 128 -4.56 2.99 10.89
C GLY A 128 -5.93 2.95 11.57
N LEU A 129 -6.43 4.13 11.96
CA LEU A 129 -7.78 4.34 12.48
C LEU A 129 -8.73 4.90 11.42
N THR A 130 -9.98 4.45 11.44
CA THR A 130 -11.09 5.08 10.71
C THR A 130 -12.09 5.66 11.70
N PHE A 131 -12.41 6.94 11.59
CA PHE A 131 -13.39 7.61 12.45
C PHE A 131 -14.79 7.59 11.81
N ARG A 132 -15.82 7.37 12.62
CA ARG A 132 -17.22 7.47 12.24
C ARG A 132 -18.00 8.26 13.29
N CYS A 133 -19.07 8.91 12.87
CA CYS A 133 -20.04 9.52 13.76
C CYS A 133 -21.17 8.50 13.97
N GLU A 134 -21.37 8.04 15.20
CA GLU A 134 -22.51 7.19 15.56
C GLU A 134 -23.53 8.03 16.34
N SER A 135 -24.82 7.77 16.08
CA SER A 135 -25.93 8.43 16.78
C SER A 135 -26.49 7.47 17.84
N VAL A 136 -26.31 7.80 19.12
CA VAL A 136 -26.89 7.06 20.24
C VAL A 136 -28.03 7.89 20.80
N GLY A 137 -29.25 7.55 20.40
CA GLY A 137 -30.42 8.39 20.64
C GLY A 137 -30.29 9.73 19.90
N ASN A 138 -30.34 10.85 20.64
CA ASN A 138 -30.17 12.20 20.11
C ASN A 138 -28.72 12.72 20.20
N THR A 139 -27.77 11.90 20.67
CA THR A 139 -26.37 12.29 20.87
C THR A 139 -25.51 11.75 19.73
N HIS A 140 -24.74 12.62 19.09
CA HIS A 140 -23.73 12.25 18.11
C HIS A 140 -22.37 12.08 18.78
N THR A 141 -21.75 10.91 18.65
CA THR A 141 -20.43 10.60 19.20
C THR A 141 -19.46 10.19 18.09
N VAL A 142 -18.20 10.63 18.20
CA VAL A 142 -17.14 10.18 17.30
C VAL A 142 -16.55 8.89 17.86
N VAL A 143 -16.62 7.82 17.07
CA VAL A 143 -16.09 6.50 17.39
C VAL A 143 -14.92 6.19 16.44
N SER A 144 -13.80 5.73 16.98
CA SER A 144 -12.64 5.26 16.21
C SER A 144 -12.65 3.74 16.08
N PHE A 145 -12.51 3.25 14.86
CA PHE A 145 -12.38 1.83 14.55
C PHE A 145 -10.96 1.53 14.06
N ALA A 146 -10.33 0.52 14.66
CA ALA A 146 -9.10 -0.06 14.12
C ALA A 146 -9.37 -0.57 12.69
N SER A 147 -8.44 -0.32 11.77
CA SER A 147 -8.54 -0.78 10.38
C SER A 147 -7.46 -1.79 9.99
N PHE A 148 -6.46 -2.00 10.86
CA PHE A 148 -5.30 -2.85 10.59
C PHE A 148 -5.63 -4.35 10.60
N ALA A 149 -5.76 -4.93 9.41
CA ALA A 149 -6.03 -6.36 9.20
C ALA A 149 -5.30 -6.86 7.96
N ALA A 150 -5.01 -8.16 7.90
CA ALA A 150 -4.61 -8.81 6.66
C ALA A 150 -5.81 -8.83 5.69
N VAL A 151 -5.60 -8.41 4.43
CA VAL A 151 -6.63 -8.39 3.40
C VAL A 151 -6.10 -8.95 2.08
N ALA A 152 -6.75 -9.99 1.57
CA ALA A 152 -6.62 -10.45 0.19
C ALA A 152 -7.81 -9.96 -0.65
N LEU A 153 -7.53 -9.60 -1.90
CA LEU A 153 -8.49 -9.09 -2.88
C LEU A 153 -8.46 -9.98 -4.12
N ALA A 154 -9.62 -10.21 -4.74
CA ALA A 154 -9.74 -10.77 -6.08
C ALA A 154 -10.69 -9.93 -6.94
N GLY A 155 -10.32 -9.68 -8.20
CA GLY A 155 -11.20 -8.96 -9.13
C GLY A 155 -10.62 -8.78 -10.53
N LEU A 156 -11.45 -8.26 -11.43
CA LEU A 156 -11.06 -7.90 -12.79
C LEU A 156 -10.31 -6.57 -12.83
N HIS A 157 -9.40 -6.44 -13.80
CA HIS A 157 -8.61 -5.23 -14.04
C HIS A 157 -7.76 -4.80 -12.83
N ASP A 158 -7.46 -3.51 -12.70
CA ASP A 158 -6.63 -2.95 -11.64
C ASP A 158 -7.46 -2.37 -10.49
N VAL A 159 -6.93 -2.49 -9.28
CA VAL A 159 -7.43 -1.77 -8.10
C VAL A 159 -6.86 -0.35 -8.07
N PRO A 160 -7.51 0.62 -7.40
CA PRO A 160 -7.01 2.00 -7.32
C PRO A 160 -5.55 2.09 -6.85
N ASP A 161 -4.75 2.96 -7.44
CA ASP A 161 -3.31 3.12 -7.15
C ASP A 161 -2.96 3.19 -5.66
N THR A 162 -3.81 3.83 -4.86
CA THR A 162 -3.61 3.92 -3.40
C THR A 162 -3.62 2.55 -2.72
N ILE A 163 -4.44 1.62 -3.20
CA ILE A 163 -4.47 0.22 -2.74
C ILE A 163 -3.32 -0.54 -3.44
N ALA A 164 -3.20 -0.43 -4.76
CA ALA A 164 -2.22 -1.16 -5.56
C ALA A 164 -0.77 -0.94 -5.08
N THR A 165 -0.42 0.27 -4.62
CA THR A 165 0.91 0.61 -4.07
C THR A 165 1.19 0.04 -2.69
N ARG A 166 0.21 -0.63 -2.07
CA ARG A 166 0.29 -1.35 -0.79
C ARG A 166 0.04 -2.85 -0.98
N SER A 167 0.07 -3.33 -2.23
CA SER A 167 -0.26 -4.70 -2.60
C SER A 167 0.91 -5.46 -3.22
N VAL A 168 1.02 -6.74 -2.87
CA VAL A 168 1.60 -7.77 -3.74
C VAL A 168 0.52 -8.15 -4.76
N ILE A 169 0.72 -7.78 -6.03
CA ILE A 169 -0.28 -7.96 -7.09
C ILE A 169 0.06 -9.18 -7.95
N VAL A 170 -0.62 -10.30 -7.68
CA VAL A 170 -0.54 -11.51 -8.50
C VAL A 170 -1.43 -11.34 -9.73
N LYS A 171 -0.81 -11.05 -10.88
CA LYS A 171 -1.48 -10.96 -12.19
C LYS A 171 -1.82 -12.37 -12.71
N MET A 172 -2.98 -12.87 -12.31
CA MET A 172 -3.50 -14.19 -12.68
C MET A 172 -3.82 -14.24 -14.18
N ARG A 173 -3.54 -15.39 -14.81
CA ARG A 173 -3.84 -15.68 -16.21
C ARG A 173 -4.69 -16.94 -16.36
N ARG A 174 -5.39 -17.07 -17.49
CA ARG A 174 -6.00 -18.36 -17.88
C ARG A 174 -4.90 -19.39 -18.09
N ARG A 175 -5.15 -20.63 -17.66
CA ARG A 175 -4.23 -21.77 -17.84
C ARG A 175 -3.94 -21.99 -19.33
N GLY A 176 -2.66 -22.05 -19.68
CA GLY A 176 -2.20 -22.43 -21.00
C GLY A 176 -2.32 -23.94 -21.26
N PRO A 177 -2.16 -24.39 -22.51
CA PRO A 177 -2.03 -25.82 -22.82
C PRO A 177 -0.88 -26.45 -22.03
N GLY A 178 -1.17 -27.50 -21.26
CA GLY A 178 -0.20 -28.18 -20.39
C GLY A 178 -0.16 -27.66 -18.94
N GLU A 179 -0.71 -26.48 -18.64
CA GLU A 179 -0.86 -26.00 -17.25
C GLU A 179 -2.06 -26.70 -16.58
N ALA A 180 -1.79 -27.78 -15.86
CA ALA A 180 -2.79 -28.55 -15.11
C ALA A 180 -2.65 -28.33 -13.60
N VAL A 181 -3.81 -28.25 -12.92
CA VAL A 181 -3.93 -28.26 -11.44
C VAL A 181 -5.12 -29.13 -11.05
N GLU A 182 -5.07 -29.67 -9.84
CA GLU A 182 -6.09 -30.54 -9.26
C GLU A 182 -7.43 -29.77 -9.10
N PRO A 183 -8.59 -30.39 -9.40
CA PRO A 183 -9.88 -29.76 -9.18
C PRO A 183 -10.21 -29.63 -7.68
N TYR A 184 -9.87 -28.48 -7.07
CA TYR A 184 -10.32 -28.18 -5.70
C TYR A 184 -11.84 -28.25 -5.58
N ARG A 185 -12.28 -28.96 -4.55
CA ARG A 185 -13.67 -29.17 -4.13
C ARG A 185 -13.72 -28.97 -2.62
N LEU A 186 -14.41 -27.93 -2.16
CA LEU A 186 -14.44 -27.51 -0.75
C LEU A 186 -14.64 -28.69 0.22
N ARG A 187 -15.77 -29.41 0.10
CA ARG A 187 -16.13 -30.59 0.93
C ARG A 187 -15.06 -31.69 1.03
N VAL A 188 -14.13 -31.78 0.09
CA VAL A 188 -13.10 -32.85 0.05
C VAL A 188 -11.75 -32.36 0.57
N HIS A 189 -11.38 -31.12 0.25
CA HIS A 189 -10.01 -30.61 0.45
C HIS A 189 -9.90 -29.53 1.52
N GLU A 190 -11.01 -28.88 1.91
CA GLU A 190 -11.03 -27.93 3.02
C GLU A 190 -10.56 -28.57 4.34
N PRO A 191 -10.92 -29.83 4.71
CA PRO A 191 -10.37 -30.46 5.92
C PRO A 191 -8.85 -30.68 5.85
N GLU A 192 -8.30 -30.93 4.67
CA GLU A 192 -6.84 -31.05 4.45
C GLU A 192 -6.17 -29.67 4.59
N GLY A 193 -6.74 -28.63 3.97
CA GLY A 193 -6.26 -27.26 4.07
C GLY A 193 -6.28 -26.73 5.51
N LEU A 194 -7.38 -26.94 6.24
CA LEU A 194 -7.51 -26.57 7.65
C LEU A 194 -6.46 -27.27 8.51
N ALA A 195 -6.21 -28.57 8.31
CA ALA A 195 -5.16 -29.28 9.04
C ALA A 195 -3.75 -28.75 8.74
N ILE A 196 -3.49 -28.29 7.52
CA ILE A 196 -2.22 -27.62 7.15
C ILE A 196 -2.15 -26.22 7.78
N GLY A 197 -3.26 -25.47 7.80
CA GLY A 197 -3.35 -24.17 8.47
C GLY A 197 -3.16 -24.26 9.99
N GLU A 198 -3.65 -25.32 10.64
CA GLU A 198 -3.40 -25.62 12.06
C GLU A 198 -1.93 -25.99 12.31
N GLN A 199 -1.31 -26.78 11.44
CA GLN A 199 0.12 -27.12 11.52
C GLN A 199 1.01 -25.88 11.31
N LEU A 200 0.64 -25.00 10.37
CA LEU A 200 1.31 -23.72 10.16
C LEU A 200 1.16 -22.83 11.40
N ALA A 201 -0.05 -22.66 11.92
CA ALA A 201 -0.30 -21.88 13.14
C ALA A 201 0.58 -22.35 14.31
N ALA A 202 0.59 -23.67 14.58
CA ALA A 202 1.37 -24.27 15.65
C ALA A 202 2.89 -24.16 15.44
N ALA A 203 3.36 -24.16 14.18
CA ALA A 203 4.77 -23.96 13.88
C ALA A 203 5.21 -22.49 13.96
N LEU A 204 4.29 -21.54 13.75
CA LEU A 204 4.55 -20.10 13.82
C LEU A 204 4.40 -19.51 15.25
N ASP A 205 3.68 -20.18 16.16
CA ASP A 205 3.34 -19.71 17.51
C ASP A 205 4.56 -19.31 18.38
N SER A 206 5.70 -19.94 18.17
CA SER A 206 6.97 -19.67 18.86
C SER A 206 8.07 -19.12 17.95
N LEU A 207 7.71 -18.66 16.75
CA LEU A 207 8.66 -18.15 15.78
C LEU A 207 9.20 -16.78 16.19
N VAL A 208 10.53 -16.66 16.28
CA VAL A 208 11.17 -15.36 16.46
C VAL A 208 11.21 -14.63 15.11
N ILE A 209 10.49 -13.52 15.02
CA ILE A 209 10.51 -12.64 13.86
C ILE A 209 11.63 -11.60 14.04
N PRO A 210 12.53 -11.41 13.07
CA PRO A 210 13.55 -10.36 13.14
C PRO A 210 12.92 -8.97 13.04
N GLU A 211 13.39 -8.03 13.85
CA GLU A 211 12.91 -6.64 13.85
C GLU A 211 13.41 -5.83 12.63
N ASP A 212 14.54 -6.23 12.05
CA ASP A 212 15.21 -5.56 10.91
C ASP A 212 15.62 -6.61 9.86
N PRO A 213 14.69 -7.06 8.99
CA PRO A 213 14.96 -8.07 7.97
C PRO A 213 15.81 -7.52 6.82
N VAL A 214 16.52 -8.40 6.12
CA VAL A 214 17.39 -8.04 5.00
C VAL A 214 16.57 -7.68 3.75
N LEU A 215 16.34 -6.39 3.54
CA LEU A 215 15.74 -5.87 2.32
C LEU A 215 16.71 -5.96 1.12
N PRO A 216 16.26 -6.46 -0.06
CA PRO A 216 17.08 -6.42 -1.27
C PRO A 216 17.45 -4.99 -1.72
N ALA A 217 18.63 -4.84 -2.32
CA ALA A 217 19.13 -3.53 -2.74
C ALA A 217 18.18 -2.83 -3.73
N GLY A 218 17.84 -1.57 -3.43
CA GLY A 218 16.91 -0.77 -4.22
C GLY A 218 15.42 -0.94 -3.86
N VAL A 219 15.09 -1.79 -2.88
CA VAL A 219 13.73 -1.89 -2.32
C VAL A 219 13.59 -0.85 -1.21
N THR A 220 13.04 0.32 -1.55
CA THR A 220 12.81 1.44 -0.62
C THR A 220 11.33 1.81 -0.52
N ASP A 221 10.98 2.74 0.37
CA ASP A 221 9.66 3.38 0.44
C ASP A 221 8.49 2.37 0.52
N ARG A 222 7.43 2.53 -0.29
CA ARG A 222 6.27 1.62 -0.30
C ARG A 222 6.62 0.18 -0.67
N PRO A 223 7.51 -0.10 -1.64
CA PRO A 223 8.07 -1.43 -1.83
C PRO A 223 8.64 -2.06 -0.55
N ALA A 224 9.41 -1.31 0.26
CA ALA A 224 9.90 -1.79 1.55
C ALA A 224 8.74 -2.07 2.52
N ASP A 225 7.83 -1.10 2.73
CA ASP A 225 6.62 -1.26 3.58
C ASP A 225 5.79 -2.52 3.25
N VAL A 226 5.76 -2.94 1.99
CA VAL A 226 5.01 -4.10 1.49
C VAL A 226 5.76 -5.41 1.68
N TRP A 227 7.08 -5.41 1.54
CA TRP A 227 7.89 -6.63 1.53
C TRP A 227 8.58 -6.95 2.84
N GLU A 228 8.86 -5.96 3.69
CA GLU A 228 9.46 -6.13 5.03
C GLU A 228 8.73 -7.20 5.86
N PRO A 229 7.39 -7.22 6.01
CA PRO A 229 6.71 -8.29 6.76
C PRO A 229 6.89 -9.68 6.15
N LEU A 230 6.96 -9.80 4.82
CA LEU A 230 7.11 -11.09 4.13
C LEU A 230 8.54 -11.61 4.19
N LEU A 231 9.53 -10.71 4.16
CA LEU A 231 10.94 -11.02 4.31
C LEU A 231 11.26 -11.41 5.76
N ALA A 232 10.72 -10.69 6.75
CA ALA A 232 10.83 -11.05 8.17
C ALA A 232 10.22 -12.43 8.47
N VAL A 233 9.05 -12.75 7.91
CA VAL A 233 8.49 -14.11 7.98
C VAL A 233 9.44 -15.14 7.37
N ALA A 234 10.00 -14.86 6.19
CA ALA A 234 10.90 -15.78 5.51
C ALA A 234 12.20 -16.03 6.31
N GLU A 235 12.76 -15.00 6.92
CA GLU A 235 13.95 -15.06 7.77
C GLU A 235 13.71 -15.79 9.09
N GLY A 236 12.60 -15.51 9.78
CA GLY A 236 12.21 -16.26 10.97
C GLY A 236 12.00 -17.75 10.67
N VAL A 237 11.32 -18.06 9.55
CA VAL A 237 11.09 -19.45 9.09
C VAL A 237 12.39 -20.16 8.69
N GLY A 238 13.32 -19.44 8.06
CA GLY A 238 14.63 -19.96 7.66
C GLY A 238 14.58 -21.02 6.53
N GLY A 239 15.63 -21.85 6.47
CA GLY A 239 15.80 -22.81 5.37
C GLY A 239 16.03 -22.10 4.03
N ALA A 240 15.31 -22.52 2.99
CA ALA A 240 15.38 -21.89 1.66
C ALA A 240 14.50 -20.62 1.52
N TRP A 241 13.62 -20.36 2.49
CA TRP A 241 12.63 -19.28 2.39
C TRP A 241 13.22 -17.86 2.25
N PRO A 242 14.30 -17.46 2.96
CA PRO A 242 14.87 -16.11 2.82
C PRO A 242 15.31 -15.79 1.39
N GLY A 243 16.04 -16.71 0.74
CA GLY A 243 16.50 -16.53 -0.64
C GLY A 243 15.34 -16.43 -1.63
N ARG A 244 14.36 -17.36 -1.52
CA ARG A 244 13.16 -17.37 -2.38
C ARG A 244 12.30 -16.13 -2.19
N ALA A 245 12.21 -15.61 -0.97
CA ALA A 245 11.50 -14.38 -0.63
C ALA A 245 12.19 -13.14 -1.23
N ALA A 246 13.52 -13.06 -1.16
CA ALA A 246 14.30 -12.00 -1.78
C ALA A 246 14.17 -11.98 -3.31
N GLU A 247 14.23 -13.15 -3.95
CA GLU A 247 14.00 -13.28 -5.40
C GLU A 247 12.56 -12.89 -5.79
N ALA A 248 11.56 -13.33 -5.02
CA ALA A 248 10.17 -12.93 -5.24
C ALA A 248 9.96 -11.43 -5.06
N CYS A 249 10.56 -10.82 -4.04
CA CYS A 249 10.55 -9.38 -3.81
C CYS A 249 11.08 -8.63 -5.04
N LEU A 250 12.29 -8.97 -5.50
CA LEU A 250 12.90 -8.38 -6.69
C LEU A 250 12.04 -8.56 -7.94
N HIS A 251 11.44 -9.73 -8.15
CA HIS A 251 10.53 -10.00 -9.27
C HIS A 251 9.33 -9.05 -9.28
N PHE A 252 8.64 -8.88 -8.15
CA PHE A 252 7.47 -8.00 -8.07
C PHE A 252 7.82 -6.52 -8.11
N VAL A 253 8.94 -6.11 -7.51
CA VAL A 253 9.42 -4.71 -7.53
C VAL A 253 9.85 -4.31 -8.95
N ALA A 254 10.65 -5.13 -9.63
CA ALA A 254 11.05 -4.90 -11.01
C ALA A 254 9.85 -4.95 -11.98
N GLY A 255 8.96 -5.93 -11.81
CA GLY A 255 7.73 -6.04 -12.60
C GLY A 255 6.85 -4.80 -12.49
N ARG A 256 6.77 -4.17 -11.30
CA ARG A 256 6.04 -2.92 -11.11
C ARG A 256 6.66 -1.73 -11.85
N ALA A 257 7.99 -1.65 -11.90
CA ALA A 257 8.69 -0.60 -12.62
C ALA A 257 8.51 -0.70 -14.15
N GLY A 258 8.38 -1.93 -14.69
CA GLY A 258 8.20 -2.17 -16.12
C GLY A 258 6.75 -2.20 -16.62
N ALA A 259 5.77 -2.50 -15.77
CA ALA A 259 4.38 -2.76 -16.19
C ALA A 259 3.40 -1.60 -15.97
N ALA A 260 3.82 -0.49 -15.35
CA ALA A 260 2.97 0.67 -15.19
C ALA A 260 2.96 1.51 -16.49
N GLU A 261 1.80 1.62 -17.14
CA GLU A 261 1.60 2.71 -18.10
C GLU A 261 1.86 4.04 -17.36
N PRO A 262 2.72 4.93 -17.89
CA PRO A 262 3.03 6.17 -17.22
C PRO A 262 1.74 6.99 -17.09
N SER A 263 1.38 7.35 -15.86
CA SER A 263 0.21 8.18 -15.61
C SER A 263 0.22 9.42 -16.51
N LEU A 264 -0.96 9.95 -16.88
CA LEU A 264 -1.05 11.15 -17.75
C LEU A 264 -0.17 12.32 -17.28
N SER A 265 0.17 12.41 -16.00
CA SER A 265 1.09 13.44 -15.50
C SER A 265 2.57 13.11 -15.77
N LEU A 266 2.97 11.83 -15.66
CA LEU A 266 4.31 11.35 -16.03
C LEU A 266 4.52 11.38 -17.55
N LEU A 267 3.54 10.94 -18.32
CA LEU A 267 3.56 11.02 -19.78
C LEU A 267 3.68 12.48 -20.24
N LEU A 268 2.97 13.41 -19.59
CA LEU A 268 3.13 14.84 -19.86
C LEU A 268 4.55 15.34 -19.57
N LEU A 269 5.17 14.93 -18.45
CA LEU A 269 6.55 15.31 -18.17
C LEU A 269 7.53 14.74 -19.21
N ALA A 270 7.34 13.48 -19.63
CA ALA A 270 8.17 12.83 -20.64
C ALA A 270 8.05 13.53 -22.01
N ASP A 271 6.82 13.81 -22.44
CA ASP A 271 6.53 14.48 -23.71
C ASP A 271 6.96 15.95 -23.70
N LEU A 272 6.86 16.64 -22.55
CA LEU A 272 7.46 17.96 -22.38
C LEU A 272 8.99 17.90 -22.51
N ARG A 273 9.66 16.91 -21.90
CA ARG A 273 11.11 16.73 -22.06
C ARG A 273 11.48 16.49 -23.52
N ARG A 274 10.69 15.66 -24.22
CA ARG A 274 10.83 15.39 -25.65
C ARG A 274 10.69 16.66 -26.50
N VAL A 275 9.63 17.45 -26.31
CA VAL A 275 9.40 18.69 -27.07
C VAL A 275 10.48 19.73 -26.78
N PHE A 276 11.01 19.81 -25.55
CA PHE A 276 12.18 20.64 -25.26
C PHE A 276 13.43 20.17 -26.02
N LEU A 277 13.74 18.88 -26.03
CA LEU A 277 14.88 18.31 -26.76
C LEU A 277 14.75 18.52 -28.28
N GLU A 278 13.57 18.24 -28.86
CA GLU A 278 13.27 18.44 -30.28
C GLU A 278 13.37 19.93 -30.69
N ALA A 279 13.12 20.86 -29.77
CA ALA A 279 13.32 22.30 -29.96
C ALA A 279 14.79 22.78 -29.76
N GLY A 280 15.76 21.87 -29.59
CA GLY A 280 17.16 22.22 -29.33
C GLY A 280 17.50 22.52 -27.87
N ASN A 281 16.65 22.04 -26.94
CA ASN A 281 16.78 22.17 -25.48
C ASN A 281 16.98 23.60 -24.94
N PRO A 282 16.14 24.59 -25.34
CA PRO A 282 16.31 25.99 -24.95
C PRO A 282 15.92 26.23 -23.48
N ASP A 283 16.50 27.29 -22.88
CA ASP A 283 16.22 27.73 -21.50
C ASP A 283 14.72 27.91 -21.18
N ALA A 284 13.91 28.24 -22.20
CA ALA A 284 12.46 28.35 -22.08
C ALA A 284 11.74 28.16 -23.42
N LEU A 285 10.51 27.64 -23.36
CA LEU A 285 9.58 27.54 -24.49
C LEU A 285 8.27 28.28 -24.20
N ALA A 286 7.79 29.04 -25.19
CA ALA A 286 6.48 29.66 -25.15
C ALA A 286 5.37 28.59 -25.20
N THR A 287 4.21 28.87 -24.57
CA THR A 287 3.12 27.90 -24.44
C THR A 287 2.56 27.45 -25.79
N ALA A 288 2.56 28.32 -26.81
CA ALA A 288 2.05 27.98 -28.14
C ALA A 288 2.89 26.92 -28.88
N PRO A 289 4.21 27.09 -29.12
CA PRO A 289 5.03 26.04 -29.72
C PRO A 289 5.11 24.78 -28.84
N LEU A 290 5.10 24.93 -27.51
CA LEU A 290 5.07 23.79 -26.59
C LEU A 290 3.81 22.93 -26.75
N LEU A 291 2.62 23.56 -26.85
CA LEU A 291 1.37 22.85 -27.15
C LEU A 291 1.36 22.30 -28.57
N ALA A 292 1.92 22.99 -29.56
CA ALA A 292 2.02 22.48 -30.93
C ALA A 292 2.87 21.20 -30.99
N GLY A 293 3.99 21.16 -30.26
CA GLY A 293 4.81 19.95 -30.10
C GLY A 293 4.04 18.81 -29.44
N LEU A 294 3.39 19.06 -28.28
CA LEU A 294 2.58 18.05 -27.59
C LEU A 294 1.44 17.51 -28.46
N LEU A 295 0.68 18.39 -29.13
CA LEU A 295 -0.37 18.00 -30.07
C LEU A 295 0.17 17.32 -31.34
N GLY A 296 1.47 17.46 -31.63
CA GLY A 296 2.16 16.79 -32.73
C GLY A 296 2.39 15.30 -32.49
N LEU A 297 2.55 14.87 -31.23
CA LEU A 297 2.84 13.48 -30.84
C LEU A 297 1.63 12.57 -31.07
N GLU A 298 1.70 11.69 -32.07
CA GLU A 298 0.58 10.85 -32.51
C GLU A 298 0.23 9.73 -31.51
N GLU A 299 1.26 9.17 -30.87
CA GLU A 299 1.13 8.13 -29.84
C GLU A 299 0.66 8.68 -28.48
N SER A 300 0.54 10.00 -28.34
CA SER A 300 0.19 10.66 -27.07
C SER A 300 -1.23 11.23 -27.07
N PRO A 301 -1.97 11.17 -25.95
CA PRO A 301 -3.40 11.50 -25.89
C PRO A 301 -3.70 13.01 -25.93
N TRP A 302 -2.74 13.87 -26.30
CA TRP A 302 -2.88 15.33 -26.21
C TRP A 302 -3.89 15.89 -27.21
N ARG A 303 -4.06 15.23 -28.37
CA ARG A 303 -5.08 15.60 -29.37
C ARG A 303 -6.51 15.38 -28.86
N ASP A 304 -6.72 14.39 -27.98
CA ASP A 304 -8.04 14.08 -27.40
C ASP A 304 -7.97 13.64 -25.92
N LEU A 305 -8.06 14.62 -25.03
CA LEU A 305 -8.26 14.43 -23.60
C LEU A 305 -9.75 14.49 -23.23
N ARG A 306 -10.47 13.38 -23.44
CA ARG A 306 -11.91 13.22 -23.10
C ARG A 306 -12.83 14.13 -23.93
N GLY A 307 -12.68 14.08 -25.26
CA GLY A 307 -13.41 14.84 -26.27
C GLY A 307 -12.86 16.24 -26.55
N LYS A 308 -11.65 16.58 -26.07
CA LYS A 308 -11.05 17.93 -26.21
C LYS A 308 -9.52 17.90 -26.28
N PRO A 309 -8.87 18.68 -27.16
CA PRO A 309 -7.41 18.80 -27.19
C PRO A 309 -6.87 19.49 -25.94
N LEU A 310 -5.59 19.24 -25.62
CA LEU A 310 -4.88 19.93 -24.54
C LEU A 310 -4.75 21.43 -24.85
N ASP A 311 -5.27 22.26 -23.94
CA ASP A 311 -5.24 23.73 -24.02
C ASP A 311 -4.25 24.33 -22.98
N PRO A 312 -3.96 25.65 -23.04
CA PRO A 312 -3.09 26.31 -22.07
C PRO A 312 -3.54 26.14 -20.61
N SER A 313 -4.84 26.12 -20.36
CA SER A 313 -5.42 25.96 -19.02
C SER A 313 -5.25 24.53 -18.50
N GLY A 314 -5.47 23.54 -19.38
CA GLY A 314 -5.24 22.13 -19.12
C GLY A 314 -3.78 21.83 -18.80
N LEU A 315 -2.84 22.37 -19.59
CA LEU A 315 -1.40 22.26 -19.35
C LEU A 315 -1.01 22.85 -17.99
N ALA A 316 -1.40 24.09 -17.71
CA ALA A 316 -1.10 24.76 -16.45
C ALA A 316 -1.73 24.08 -15.23
N ARG A 317 -2.92 23.46 -15.39
CA ARG A 317 -3.58 22.68 -14.33
C ARG A 317 -2.83 21.37 -14.02
N ARG A 318 -2.33 20.67 -15.05
CA ARG A 318 -1.56 19.43 -14.88
C ARG A 318 -0.18 19.68 -14.27
N LEU A 319 0.49 20.75 -14.70
CA LEU A 319 1.81 21.14 -14.19
C LEU A 319 1.80 21.69 -12.76
N ARG A 320 0.67 22.23 -12.28
CA ARG A 320 0.53 22.76 -10.91
C ARG A 320 0.87 21.74 -9.81
N GLY A 321 0.64 20.44 -10.04
CA GLY A 321 0.96 19.37 -9.08
C GLY A 321 2.46 19.17 -8.86
N TYR A 322 3.30 19.67 -9.77
CA TYR A 322 4.76 19.71 -9.68
C TYR A 322 5.28 21.10 -9.28
N GLU A 323 4.39 21.99 -8.82
CA GLU A 323 4.63 23.40 -8.52
C GLU A 323 5.02 24.30 -9.72
N ILE A 324 5.09 23.71 -10.92
CA ILE A 324 5.48 24.38 -12.17
C ILE A 324 4.38 25.34 -12.64
N ARG A 325 4.76 26.59 -12.96
CA ARG A 325 3.85 27.66 -13.38
C ARG A 325 4.36 28.35 -14.65
N SER A 326 3.43 28.81 -15.48
CA SER A 326 3.78 29.58 -16.68
C SER A 326 4.32 30.97 -16.31
N THR A 327 5.51 31.32 -16.77
CA THR A 327 6.15 32.62 -16.61
C THR A 327 5.89 33.53 -17.82
N ASN A 328 6.28 34.80 -17.72
CA ASN A 328 6.31 35.73 -18.85
C ASN A 328 7.67 35.62 -19.54
N LEU A 329 7.69 35.14 -20.78
CA LEU A 329 8.89 35.06 -21.62
C LEU A 329 8.91 36.24 -22.60
N ARG A 330 10.06 36.86 -22.79
CA ARG A 330 10.25 37.93 -23.77
C ARG A 330 10.74 37.33 -25.09
N VAL A 331 9.93 37.43 -26.13
CA VAL A 331 10.21 36.88 -27.47
C VAL A 331 10.38 38.07 -28.41
N GLY A 332 11.61 38.56 -28.52
CA GLY A 332 11.91 39.80 -29.24
C GLY A 332 11.16 41.01 -28.66
N ALA A 333 10.24 41.59 -29.44
CA ALA A 333 9.44 42.75 -29.06
C ALA A 333 8.17 42.40 -28.25
N THR A 334 7.76 41.12 -28.19
CA THR A 334 6.52 40.71 -27.53
C THR A 334 6.78 39.95 -26.23
N VAL A 335 5.76 39.87 -25.37
CA VAL A 335 5.75 39.03 -24.17
C VAL A 335 4.74 37.92 -24.36
N ALA A 336 5.19 36.67 -24.24
CA ALA A 336 4.37 35.48 -24.32
C ALA A 336 4.34 34.75 -22.97
N LYS A 337 3.32 33.92 -22.73
CA LYS A 337 3.39 32.91 -21.66
C LYS A 337 4.25 31.73 -22.12
N GLY A 338 4.95 31.11 -21.18
CA GLY A 338 5.74 29.90 -21.43
C GLY A 338 6.28 29.29 -20.15
N TYR A 339 7.16 28.31 -20.30
CA TYR A 339 7.76 27.53 -19.22
C TYR A 339 9.28 27.53 -19.40
N ARG A 340 10.03 27.64 -18.29
CA ARG A 340 11.49 27.55 -18.33
C ARG A 340 11.90 26.10 -18.10
N GLN A 341 12.95 25.67 -18.79
CA GLN A 341 13.55 24.35 -18.62
C GLN A 341 13.96 24.12 -17.15
N VAL A 342 14.49 25.15 -16.48
CA VAL A 342 14.90 25.10 -15.06
C VAL A 342 13.73 24.89 -14.09
N ASP A 343 12.49 25.23 -14.49
CA ASP A 343 11.30 24.94 -13.68
C ASP A 343 10.86 23.48 -13.85
N LEU A 344 11.21 22.85 -14.98
CA LEU A 344 10.88 21.47 -15.32
C LEU A 344 11.96 20.45 -14.92
N SER A 345 13.21 20.88 -14.76
CA SER A 345 14.37 19.99 -14.58
C SER A 345 14.32 19.15 -13.30
N ASP A 346 13.86 19.72 -12.18
CA ASP A 346 13.66 18.97 -10.93
C ASP A 346 12.60 17.86 -11.10
N ALA A 347 11.47 18.19 -11.72
CA ALA A 347 10.42 17.21 -12.00
C ALA A 347 10.91 16.12 -12.99
N TRP A 348 11.69 16.47 -14.01
CA TRP A 348 12.31 15.50 -14.91
C TRP A 348 13.32 14.60 -14.21
N MET A 349 14.12 15.14 -13.28
CA MET A 349 15.11 14.38 -12.51
C MET A 349 14.44 13.40 -11.53
N ARG A 350 13.35 13.81 -10.88
CA ARG A 350 12.63 12.99 -9.89
C ARG A 350 11.74 11.92 -10.50
N TYR A 351 11.11 12.21 -11.64
CA TYR A 351 9.98 11.41 -12.13
C TYR A 351 10.21 10.72 -13.47
N LEU A 352 11.31 11.00 -14.18
CA LEU A 352 11.64 10.36 -15.45
C LEU A 352 12.99 9.63 -15.37
N PRO A 353 13.18 8.52 -16.09
CA PRO A 353 14.49 7.89 -16.19
C PRO A 353 15.51 8.86 -16.80
N PRO A 354 16.79 8.79 -16.38
CA PRO A 354 17.86 9.59 -16.97
C PRO A 354 17.98 9.28 -18.47
N ILE A 355 18.32 10.29 -19.26
CA ILE A 355 18.63 10.10 -20.67
C ILE A 355 20.02 9.46 -20.73
N HIS A 356 20.14 8.28 -21.35
CA HIS A 356 21.42 7.59 -21.49
C HIS A 356 22.42 8.48 -22.26
N GLY A 357 23.40 9.04 -21.55
CA GLY A 357 24.42 9.89 -22.18
C GLY A 357 25.13 10.88 -21.23
N GLU A 358 24.49 11.34 -20.16
CA GLU A 358 25.11 12.29 -19.22
C GLU A 358 25.51 11.65 -17.88
N PRO A 359 26.70 11.96 -17.34
CA PRO A 359 27.08 11.54 -16.00
C PRO A 359 26.26 12.29 -14.95
N VAL A 360 25.92 11.61 -13.85
CA VAL A 360 25.18 12.21 -12.73
C VAL A 360 26.06 13.23 -12.00
N GLY A 361 26.02 14.48 -12.46
CA GLY A 361 26.65 15.62 -11.81
C GLY A 361 25.95 15.96 -10.49
N ASN A 362 26.64 15.76 -9.37
CA ASN A 362 26.15 16.15 -8.04
C ASN A 362 25.81 17.66 -7.99
N PRO A 363 24.55 18.07 -7.71
CA PRO A 363 24.17 19.48 -7.66
C PRO A 363 24.83 20.28 -6.53
N PHE A 364 25.48 19.63 -5.56
CA PHE A 364 26.12 20.27 -4.40
C PHE A 364 27.63 20.51 -4.60
N GLY A 365 28.08 20.65 -5.85
CA GLY A 365 29.46 21.00 -6.20
C GLY A 365 29.78 22.49 -6.01
N GLY A 366 30.19 22.88 -4.80
CA GLY A 366 31.10 23.99 -4.50
C GLY A 366 30.83 25.39 -5.10
N VAL A 367 30.39 26.33 -4.28
CA VAL A 367 30.37 27.77 -4.62
C VAL A 367 31.80 28.26 -4.97
N PRO A 368 32.04 28.89 -6.13
CA PRO A 368 33.34 29.45 -6.46
C PRO A 368 33.65 30.67 -5.58
N GLN A 369 34.61 30.54 -4.66
CA GLN A 369 35.16 31.71 -3.98
C GLN A 369 36.02 32.54 -4.95
N LYS A 370 35.70 33.83 -5.01
CA LYS A 370 36.44 34.83 -5.78
C LYS A 370 37.83 35.04 -5.14
N PRO A 371 38.93 35.12 -5.90
CA PRO A 371 40.26 35.28 -5.31
C PRO A 371 40.39 36.65 -4.63
N ALA A 372 40.76 36.64 -3.35
CA ALA A 372 41.13 37.83 -2.60
C ALA A 372 42.63 38.10 -2.77
N THR A 373 42.98 39.28 -3.29
CA THR A 373 44.37 39.75 -3.38
C THR A 373 44.92 40.00 -1.99
N GLY A 374 46.13 39.49 -1.70
CA GLY A 374 46.68 39.51 -0.34
C GLY A 374 47.34 40.83 0.09
N ALA A 375 47.39 41.05 1.41
CA ALA A 375 48.31 41.99 2.05
C ALA A 375 48.62 41.57 3.51
N THR A 376 49.90 41.28 3.78
CA THR A 376 50.69 41.52 5.01
C THR A 376 50.20 41.03 6.39
N PRO A 377 51.03 40.30 7.18
CA PRO A 377 50.73 39.94 8.56
C PRO A 377 51.12 41.05 9.58
N ALA A 378 50.38 41.15 10.68
CA ALA A 378 50.77 41.95 11.86
C ALA A 378 50.38 41.26 13.18
N THR A 379 51.23 41.51 14.19
CA THR A 379 51.39 40.81 15.48
C THR A 379 50.18 40.80 16.44
N HIS A 380 50.16 39.78 17.31
CA HIS A 380 49.31 39.60 18.49
C HIS A 380 49.08 40.82 19.39
N THR A 381 47.86 40.91 19.95
CA THR A 381 47.66 41.26 21.38
C THR A 381 46.46 40.52 21.96
N HIS A 382 46.56 40.10 23.22
CA HIS A 382 45.43 39.60 24.02
C HIS A 382 44.46 40.74 24.33
N HIS A 383 43.16 40.44 24.39
CA HIS A 383 42.29 40.95 25.46
C HIS A 383 41.15 39.97 25.75
N GLN A 384 40.92 39.71 27.03
CA GLN A 384 39.68 39.08 27.52
C GLN A 384 38.59 40.15 27.59
N GLU A 385 37.32 39.77 27.36
CA GLU A 385 36.22 40.25 28.20
C GLU A 385 34.98 39.36 28.10
N GLU A 386 34.19 39.36 29.18
CA GLU A 386 33.05 38.47 29.40
C GLU A 386 31.72 39.11 29.00
N SER A 387 30.79 38.32 28.48
CA SER A 387 29.31 38.46 28.57
C SER A 387 28.67 37.54 27.52
N GLY A 388 27.46 36.99 27.69
CA GLY A 388 26.56 37.01 28.83
C GLY A 388 25.26 36.30 28.41
N THR A 389 24.92 35.21 29.10
CA THR A 389 23.62 34.48 29.10
C THR A 389 22.50 34.94 28.15
N ASN A 390 22.07 34.04 27.24
CA ASN A 390 20.76 33.39 27.46
C ASN A 390 20.59 32.10 26.64
N ARG A 391 20.27 30.99 27.31
CA ARG A 391 20.07 29.67 26.71
C ARG A 391 18.66 29.19 27.06
N ALA A 392 17.68 29.48 26.20
CA ALA A 392 16.33 29.00 26.36
C ALA A 392 16.29 27.47 26.15
N GLN A 393 16.04 26.72 27.23
CA GLN A 393 15.84 25.28 27.18
C GLN A 393 14.43 24.98 26.69
N PHE A 394 14.29 24.44 25.48
CA PHE A 394 13.07 23.72 25.12
C PHE A 394 13.12 22.33 25.76
N ARG A 395 12.14 22.06 26.61
CA ARG A 395 11.98 20.80 27.34
C ARG A 395 11.17 19.83 26.48
N GLU A 396 11.75 18.71 26.11
CA GLU A 396 10.98 17.60 25.53
C GLU A 396 10.09 16.99 26.63
N GLU A 397 8.79 17.25 26.57
CA GLU A 397 7.81 16.51 27.37
C GLU A 397 7.35 15.29 26.57
N ARG A 398 7.84 14.11 27.00
CA ARG A 398 7.39 12.81 26.49
C ARG A 398 5.91 12.61 26.83
N LEU A 399 5.09 12.32 25.83
CA LEU A 399 3.73 11.82 26.02
C LEU A 399 3.77 10.49 26.79
N PRO A 400 3.00 10.32 27.88
CA PRO A 400 2.95 9.06 28.61
C PRO A 400 2.25 7.96 27.81
N THR A 401 2.90 6.81 27.69
CA THR A 401 2.29 5.55 27.26
C THR A 401 1.25 5.11 28.29
N ALA A 402 0.00 4.88 27.86
CA ALA A 402 -1.06 4.38 28.72
C ALA A 402 -1.84 3.25 28.01
N VAL A 403 -1.34 2.02 28.16
CA VAL A 403 -2.08 0.77 27.91
C VAL A 403 -1.85 -0.13 29.12
N ALA A 404 -2.89 -0.88 29.51
CA ALA A 404 -2.97 -1.83 30.63
C ALA A 404 -2.98 -1.25 32.06
N ALA A 405 -4.19 -1.02 32.60
CA ALA A 405 -4.50 -1.15 34.03
C ALA A 405 -6.03 -1.13 34.31
N LEU A 406 -6.80 -2.13 33.81
CA LEU A 406 -8.17 -2.40 34.27
C LEU A 406 -8.48 -3.91 34.26
N THR A 407 -7.80 -4.63 35.14
CA THR A 407 -8.21 -5.96 35.62
C THR A 407 -7.97 -6.03 37.13
N ASP A 408 -8.89 -5.51 37.93
CA ASP A 408 -9.61 -6.28 38.95
C ASP A 408 -10.68 -5.40 39.60
N ASP A 409 -11.93 -5.87 39.62
CA ASP A 409 -12.88 -5.62 40.73
C ASP A 409 -14.14 -6.46 40.50
N GLY A 410 -14.21 -7.60 41.21
CA GLY A 410 -15.31 -8.54 41.09
C GLY A 410 -16.56 -8.10 41.86
N ALA A 411 -17.47 -7.36 41.22
CA ALA A 411 -18.80 -7.07 41.79
C ALA A 411 -19.88 -6.73 40.75
N THR A 412 -20.28 -7.66 39.87
CA THR A 412 -21.62 -7.64 39.20
C THR A 412 -21.96 -8.96 38.49
N ARG A 413 -22.20 -10.03 39.27
CA ARG A 413 -22.78 -11.30 38.78
C ARG A 413 -24.02 -11.72 39.58
N GLU A 414 -24.95 -10.79 39.81
CA GLU A 414 -26.24 -11.12 40.46
C GLU A 414 -27.34 -10.06 40.22
N ALA A 415 -27.69 -9.79 38.94
CA ALA A 415 -28.75 -8.81 38.62
C ALA A 415 -29.49 -9.03 37.29
N LEU A 416 -29.71 -10.27 36.83
CA LEU A 416 -30.63 -10.56 35.71
C LEU A 416 -31.10 -12.04 35.67
N ALA A 417 -31.50 -12.57 36.83
CA ALA A 417 -32.07 -13.92 36.97
C ALA A 417 -33.23 -13.95 37.99
N ALA A 418 -34.10 -12.93 37.99
CA ALA A 418 -35.17 -12.79 38.99
C ALA A 418 -36.44 -12.10 38.46
N THR A 419 -36.93 -12.46 37.26
CA THR A 419 -38.25 -11.97 36.78
C THR A 419 -39.04 -13.02 35.96
N SER A 420 -39.26 -14.22 36.53
CA SER A 420 -40.33 -15.12 36.08
C SER A 420 -40.69 -16.21 37.10
N GLY A 421 -41.95 -16.20 37.56
CA GLY A 421 -42.52 -17.12 38.57
C GLY A 421 -42.15 -16.71 40.01
N ARG A 422 -43.01 -16.80 41.03
CA ARG A 422 -44.42 -17.27 41.20
C ARG A 422 -45.03 -16.50 42.42
N THR A 423 -46.26 -16.67 42.96
CA THR A 423 -47.41 -17.58 42.73
C THR A 423 -48.71 -16.95 43.28
N THR A 424 -49.85 -17.17 42.62
CA THR A 424 -51.18 -17.35 43.27
C THR A 424 -51.88 -18.50 42.51
N ALA A 425 -52.26 -19.65 43.10
CA ALA A 425 -53.24 -19.89 44.16
C ALA A 425 -54.64 -19.36 43.80
N GLY A 426 -55.71 -20.16 43.63
CA GLY A 426 -55.86 -21.63 43.66
C GLY A 426 -57.36 -22.04 43.58
N GLY A 427 -57.66 -23.32 43.34
CA GLY A 427 -59.03 -23.89 43.22
C GLY A 427 -59.20 -24.67 41.90
N HIS A 428 -59.34 -26.00 41.88
CA HIS A 428 -60.57 -26.79 42.12
C HIS A 428 -61.71 -26.39 41.16
N SER A 429 -62.35 -27.28 40.38
CA SER A 429 -62.47 -28.75 40.47
C SER A 429 -62.98 -29.38 39.14
N VAL A 430 -62.90 -30.72 39.02
CA VAL A 430 -63.80 -31.71 38.35
C VAL A 430 -64.59 -31.26 37.08
N GLY A 431 -64.62 -32.00 35.97
CA GLY A 431 -64.16 -33.36 35.65
C GLY A 431 -64.99 -33.95 34.48
N ALA A 432 -64.92 -35.29 34.31
CA ALA A 432 -65.46 -36.11 33.20
C ALA A 432 -64.63 -36.08 31.90
#